data_AF-A0A382A5L1-F1
#
_entry.id   AF-A0A382A5L1-F1
#
_cell.length_a   1.000
_cell.length_b   1.000
_cell.length_c   1.000
_cell.angle_alpha   90.00
_cell.angle_beta   90.00
_cell.angle_gamma   90.00
#
_symmetry.space_group_name_H-M   'P 1'
#
loop_
_entity.id
_entity.type
_entity.pdbx_description
1 polymer ?
#
loop_
_entity_poly.entity_id
_entity_poly.type
_entity_poly.pdbx_seq_one_letter_code
_entity_poly.pdbx_strand_id
1 'polypeptide(L)'
;LSISIDFKGKNILITGGTKGIGKGIAETFLKANACVFVCARNSPKKIPKVGSNTAKYIYCDVKDPVSIEKTINEIIKKYQSIDVLINNAGGGPMTEAATTPIKLSESIVKLNLLAPFYVGQQANSIMQKQKFGGNIINICSV
;
A
#
# COMPACT_ATOMS: atom_id res chain seq x y z
N LEU A 1 26.66 5.28 -15.67
CA LEU A 1 26.24 6.01 -14.45
C LEU A 1 25.08 5.25 -13.82
N SER A 2 25.31 4.54 -12.72
CA SER A 2 24.21 3.96 -11.93
C SER A 2 23.69 5.05 -10.98
N ILE A 3 22.46 5.50 -11.17
CA ILE A 3 21.80 6.38 -10.19
C ILE A 3 21.52 5.52 -8.96
N SER A 4 22.13 5.88 -7.83
CA SER A 4 21.81 5.28 -6.53
C SER A 4 20.65 6.06 -5.92
N ILE A 5 19.51 5.40 -5.73
CA ILE A 5 18.33 5.98 -5.10
C ILE A 5 18.29 5.54 -3.64
N ASP A 6 18.35 6.49 -2.70
CA ASP A 6 18.29 6.25 -1.25
C ASP A 6 17.03 6.90 -0.65
N PHE A 7 16.27 6.10 0.08
CA PHE A 7 15.03 6.45 0.78
C PHE A 7 15.19 6.35 2.30
N LYS A 8 16.43 6.37 2.82
CA LYS A 8 16.68 6.40 4.26
C LYS A 8 15.86 7.49 4.95
N GLY A 9 15.18 7.10 6.03
CA GLY A 9 14.32 8.00 6.81
C GLY A 9 12.94 8.27 6.20
N LYS A 10 12.59 7.65 5.08
CA LYS A 10 11.27 7.76 4.44
C LYS A 10 10.35 6.61 4.84
N ASN A 11 9.10 6.94 5.14
CA ASN A 11 8.05 5.99 5.52
C ASN A 11 7.17 5.67 4.30
N ILE A 12 7.18 4.40 3.87
CA ILE A 12 6.51 3.92 2.65
C ILE A 12 5.39 2.96 3.04
N LEU A 13 4.14 3.28 2.70
CA LEU A 13 3.00 2.39 2.88
C LEU A 13 2.62 1.74 1.55
N ILE A 14 2.55 0.41 1.52
CA ILE A 14 2.21 -0.38 0.33
C ILE A 14 1.00 -1.26 0.61
N THR A 15 -0.12 -0.97 -0.04
CA THR A 15 -1.30 -1.83 0.04
C THR A 15 -1.10 -3.10 -0.81
N GLY A 16 -1.48 -4.26 -0.27
CA GLY A 16 -1.22 -5.54 -0.94
C GLY A 16 0.27 -5.88 -1.05
N GLY A 17 1.13 -5.28 -0.21
CA GLY A 17 2.59 -5.40 -0.29
C GLY A 17 3.18 -6.77 0.12
N THR A 18 2.35 -7.76 0.41
CA THR A 18 2.80 -9.06 0.94
C THR A 18 3.11 -10.11 -0.12
N LYS A 19 2.68 -9.91 -1.37
CA LYS A 19 2.89 -10.86 -2.48
C LYS A 19 2.96 -10.14 -3.83
N GLY A 20 3.33 -10.88 -4.88
CA GLY A 20 3.31 -10.40 -6.27
C GLY A 20 4.08 -9.09 -6.47
N ILE A 21 3.49 -8.18 -7.26
CA ILE A 21 4.07 -6.87 -7.58
C ILE A 21 4.33 -6.05 -6.31
N GLY A 22 3.36 -5.99 -5.38
CA GLY A 22 3.50 -5.25 -4.13
C GLY A 22 4.69 -5.72 -3.28
N LYS A 23 4.98 -7.03 -3.24
CA LYS A 23 6.18 -7.55 -2.58
C LYS A 23 7.46 -7.06 -3.25
N GLY A 24 7.52 -7.10 -4.59
CA GLY A 24 8.68 -6.61 -5.33
C GLY A 24 8.93 -5.11 -5.11
N ILE A 25 7.86 -4.31 -5.06
CA ILE A 25 7.93 -2.88 -4.70
C ILE A 25 8.46 -2.72 -3.28
N ALA A 26 7.94 -3.49 -2.31
CA ALA A 26 8.40 -3.46 -0.92
C ALA A 26 9.89 -3.78 -0.79
N GLU A 27 10.36 -4.84 -1.44
CA GLU A 27 11.78 -5.22 -1.45
C GLU A 27 12.65 -4.17 -2.13
N THR A 28 12.15 -3.47 -3.14
CA THR A 28 12.88 -2.37 -3.80
C THR A 28 13.07 -1.19 -2.86
N PHE A 29 12.03 -0.76 -2.14
CA PHE A 29 12.15 0.28 -1.13
C PHE A 29 13.03 -0.13 0.06
N LEU A 30 12.99 -1.41 0.47
CA LEU A 30 13.89 -1.93 1.51
C LEU A 30 15.37 -1.92 1.09
N LYS A 31 15.66 -2.22 -0.19
CA LYS A 31 17.02 -2.07 -0.78
C LYS A 31 17.50 -0.62 -0.74
N ALA A 32 16.57 0.33 -0.88
CA ALA A 32 16.83 1.76 -0.78
C ALA A 32 16.74 2.28 0.67
N ASN A 33 16.93 1.44 1.70
CA ASN A 33 16.96 1.81 3.12
C ASN A 33 15.68 2.47 3.68
N ALA A 34 14.55 2.35 3.00
CA ALA A 34 13.30 2.93 3.45
C ALA A 34 12.70 2.19 4.66
N CYS A 35 11.89 2.89 5.44
CA CYS A 35 11.00 2.27 6.42
C CYS A 35 9.71 1.82 5.71
N VAL A 36 9.60 0.52 5.42
CA VAL A 36 8.49 -0.02 4.62
C VAL A 36 7.40 -0.65 5.51
N PHE A 37 6.15 -0.25 5.27
CA PHE A 37 4.93 -0.85 5.79
C PHE A 37 4.21 -1.56 4.65
N VAL A 38 3.77 -2.79 4.89
CA VAL A 38 2.93 -3.54 3.96
C VAL A 38 1.64 -3.90 4.65
N CYS A 39 0.50 -3.68 3.99
CA CYS A 39 -0.79 -4.03 4.56
C CYS A 39 -1.59 -4.98 3.67
N ALA A 40 -2.31 -5.90 4.31
CA ALA A 40 -3.19 -6.87 3.67
C ALA A 40 -4.18 -7.46 4.69
N ARG A 41 -5.21 -8.14 4.20
CA ARG A 41 -6.20 -8.84 5.04
C ARG A 41 -5.64 -10.12 5.67
N ASN A 42 -4.75 -10.81 4.96
CA ASN A 42 -4.20 -12.08 5.40
C ASN A 42 -2.78 -11.86 5.91
N SER A 43 -2.49 -12.42 7.09
CA SER A 43 -1.13 -12.47 7.60
C SER A 43 -0.23 -13.22 6.61
N PRO A 44 0.91 -12.63 6.19
CA PRO A 44 1.79 -13.27 5.22
C PRO A 44 2.57 -14.41 5.88
N LYS A 45 2.75 -15.52 5.14
CA LYS A 45 3.68 -16.59 5.58
C LYS A 45 5.13 -16.09 5.71
N LYS A 46 5.51 -15.11 4.89
CA LYS A 46 6.83 -14.47 4.90
C LYS A 46 6.67 -12.97 4.69
N ILE A 47 7.17 -12.18 5.62
CA ILE A 47 7.22 -10.73 5.49
C ILE A 47 8.35 -10.36 4.49
N PRO A 48 8.13 -9.40 3.57
CA PRO A 48 9.18 -8.92 2.67
C PRO A 48 10.42 -8.46 3.44
N LYS A 49 11.61 -8.90 3.01
CA LYS A 49 12.88 -8.57 3.66
C LYS A 49 14.04 -8.54 2.67
N VAL A 50 15.02 -7.69 2.93
CA VAL A 50 16.28 -7.57 2.18
C VAL A 50 17.41 -7.33 3.18
N GLY A 51 18.36 -8.27 3.26
CA GLY A 51 19.40 -8.21 4.30
C GLY A 51 18.78 -8.19 5.69
N SER A 52 19.13 -7.19 6.49
CA SER A 52 18.54 -6.92 7.82
C SER A 52 17.26 -6.08 7.76
N ASN A 53 16.95 -5.44 6.63
CA ASN A 53 15.76 -4.60 6.48
C ASN A 53 14.53 -5.46 6.25
N THR A 54 13.58 -5.44 7.19
CA THR A 54 12.31 -6.18 7.10
C THR A 54 11.14 -5.21 7.09
N ALA A 55 10.17 -5.43 6.19
CA ALA A 55 8.95 -4.65 6.16
C ALA A 55 8.12 -4.87 7.43
N LYS A 56 7.23 -3.93 7.73
CA LYS A 56 6.32 -4.01 8.88
C LYS A 56 4.94 -4.38 8.36
N TYR A 57 4.43 -5.54 8.75
CA TYR A 57 3.09 -5.97 8.37
C TYR A 57 2.04 -5.33 9.28
N ILE A 58 0.99 -4.79 8.69
CA ILE A 58 -0.19 -4.28 9.39
C ILE A 58 -1.44 -4.91 8.74
N TYR A 59 -2.36 -5.42 9.55
CA TYR A 59 -3.64 -5.89 9.03
C TYR A 59 -4.44 -4.69 8.49
N CYS A 60 -4.92 -4.80 7.24
CA CYS A 60 -5.79 -3.81 6.64
C CYS A 60 -6.71 -4.44 5.60
N ASP A 61 -8.03 -4.23 5.76
CA ASP A 61 -8.97 -4.33 4.66
C ASP A 61 -9.15 -2.95 4.03
N VAL A 62 -8.55 -2.73 2.87
CA VAL A 62 -8.61 -1.45 2.15
C VAL A 62 -10.03 -1.11 1.64
N LYS A 63 -10.99 -2.05 1.72
CA LYS A 63 -12.40 -1.78 1.41
C LYS A 63 -13.19 -1.28 2.64
N ASP A 64 -12.57 -1.25 3.81
CA ASP A 64 -13.18 -0.80 5.07
C ASP A 64 -12.50 0.49 5.55
N PRO A 65 -13.19 1.65 5.50
CA PRO A 65 -12.66 2.93 5.99
C PRO A 65 -12.15 2.88 7.43
N VAL A 66 -12.79 2.12 8.32
CA VAL A 66 -12.36 1.99 9.72
C VAL A 66 -11.04 1.22 9.82
N SER A 67 -10.88 0.16 9.01
CA SER A 67 -9.62 -0.58 8.92
C SER A 67 -8.48 0.28 8.36
N ILE A 68 -8.78 1.15 7.38
CA ILE A 68 -7.81 2.10 6.82
C ILE A 68 -7.37 3.09 7.89
N GLU A 69 -8.32 3.72 8.60
CA GLU A 69 -8.03 4.70 9.65
C GLU A 69 -7.13 4.10 10.74
N LYS A 70 -7.45 2.90 11.22
CA LYS A 70 -6.63 2.18 12.21
C LYS A 70 -5.21 1.95 11.71
N THR A 71 -5.05 1.55 10.45
CA THR A 71 -3.74 1.31 9.82
C THR A 71 -2.91 2.59 9.79
N ILE A 72 -3.51 3.70 9.35
CA ILE A 72 -2.83 5.00 9.27
C ILE A 72 -2.44 5.48 10.67
N ASN A 73 -3.36 5.39 11.63
CA ASN A 73 -3.13 5.77 13.03
C ASN A 73 -1.99 4.99 13.67
N GLU A 74 -1.88 3.68 13.40
CA GLU A 74 -0.77 2.86 13.89
C GLU A 74 0.59 3.35 13.36
N ILE A 75 0.66 3.71 12.08
CA ILE A 75 1.88 4.24 11.45
C ILE A 75 2.25 5.60 12.05
N ILE A 76 1.33 6.57 12.03
CA ILE A 76 1.64 7.93 12.46
C ILE A 76 1.94 8.04 13.96
N LYS A 77 1.35 7.16 14.79
CA LYS A 77 1.62 7.13 16.24
C LYS A 77 3.11 6.92 16.56
N LYS A 78 3.83 6.16 15.71
CA LYS A 78 5.23 5.81 15.93
C LYS A 78 6.20 6.52 14.98
N TYR A 79 5.79 6.78 13.74
CA TYR A 79 6.68 7.26 12.69
C TYR A 79 6.36 8.68 12.21
N GLN A 80 5.21 9.25 12.65
CA GLN A 80 4.79 10.63 12.43
C GLN A 80 4.58 11.08 10.97
N SER A 81 5.02 10.30 9.98
CA SER A 81 4.84 10.60 8.55
C SER A 81 4.49 9.38 7.71
N ILE A 82 3.91 9.66 6.55
CA ILE A 82 3.82 8.76 5.40
C ILE A 82 4.33 9.56 4.21
N ASP A 83 5.54 9.23 3.72
CA ASP A 83 6.18 9.97 2.63
C ASP A 83 5.73 9.46 1.26
N VAL A 84 5.42 8.16 1.16
CA VAL A 84 4.93 7.54 -0.07
C VAL A 84 3.83 6.53 0.26
N LEU A 85 2.72 6.62 -0.47
CA LEU A 85 1.68 5.61 -0.52
C LEU A 85 1.72 4.93 -1.89
N ILE A 86 1.80 3.59 -1.89
CA ILE A 86 1.60 2.76 -3.07
C ILE A 86 0.26 2.03 -2.93
N ASN A 87 -0.73 2.48 -3.71
CA ASN A 87 -1.99 1.78 -3.88
C ASN A 87 -1.79 0.64 -4.89
N ASN A 88 -1.43 -0.55 -4.38
CA ASN A 88 -1.19 -1.75 -5.17
C ASN A 88 -2.21 -2.86 -4.90
N ALA A 89 -2.94 -2.84 -3.78
CA ALA A 89 -3.99 -3.80 -3.53
C ALA A 89 -5.04 -3.71 -4.66
N GLY A 90 -5.20 -4.81 -5.38
CA GLY A 90 -6.07 -4.85 -6.55
C GLY A 90 -6.21 -6.26 -7.13
N GLY A 91 -7.12 -6.38 -8.10
CA GLY A 91 -7.37 -7.58 -8.87
C GLY A 91 -8.84 -7.97 -8.93
N GLY A 92 -9.10 -9.10 -9.56
CA GLY A 92 -10.41 -9.72 -9.70
C GLY A 92 -10.24 -11.09 -10.36
N PRO A 93 -11.13 -12.06 -10.08
CA PRO A 93 -11.14 -13.32 -10.83
C PRO A 93 -11.51 -13.05 -12.30
N MET A 94 -11.02 -13.90 -13.20
CA MET A 94 -11.46 -13.88 -14.60
C MET A 94 -12.89 -14.43 -14.68
N THR A 95 -13.78 -13.69 -15.34
CA THR A 95 -15.19 -14.04 -15.50
C THR A 95 -15.72 -13.43 -16.78
N GLU A 96 -16.74 -14.04 -17.38
CA GLU A 96 -17.37 -13.50 -18.58
C GLU A 96 -18.18 -12.25 -18.24
N ALA A 97 -17.97 -11.18 -19.01
CA ALA A 97 -18.68 -9.92 -18.79
C ALA A 97 -20.21 -10.07 -18.87
N ALA A 98 -20.71 -10.98 -19.72
CA ALA A 98 -22.14 -11.22 -19.91
C ALA A 98 -22.84 -11.88 -18.70
N THR A 99 -22.09 -12.62 -17.87
CA THR A 99 -22.66 -13.46 -16.80
C THR A 99 -22.06 -13.15 -15.43
N THR A 100 -21.18 -12.15 -15.34
CA THR A 100 -20.56 -11.74 -14.08
C THR A 100 -21.62 -11.35 -13.05
N PRO A 101 -21.61 -11.93 -11.83
CA PRO A 101 -22.52 -11.51 -10.77
C PRO A 101 -22.33 -10.04 -10.39
N ILE A 102 -23.42 -9.29 -10.22
CA ILE A 102 -23.38 -7.86 -9.85
C ILE A 102 -22.49 -7.61 -8.63
N LYS A 103 -22.63 -8.43 -7.58
CA LYS A 103 -21.82 -8.33 -6.36
C LYS A 103 -20.32 -8.48 -6.60
N LEU A 104 -19.93 -9.26 -7.61
CA LEU A 104 -18.53 -9.40 -7.98
C LEU A 104 -18.03 -8.11 -8.63
N SER A 105 -18.78 -7.54 -9.58
CA SER A 105 -18.47 -6.25 -10.19
C SER A 105 -18.34 -5.12 -9.16
N GLU A 106 -19.29 -5.03 -8.23
CA GLU A 106 -19.25 -4.05 -7.12
C GLU A 106 -18.00 -4.23 -6.25
N SER A 107 -17.65 -5.47 -5.91
CA SER A 107 -16.46 -5.77 -5.11
C SER A 107 -15.16 -5.41 -5.84
N ILE A 108 -15.10 -5.61 -7.16
CA ILE A 108 -13.96 -5.23 -8.01
C ILE A 108 -13.84 -3.71 -8.08
N VAL A 109 -14.94 -2.98 -8.32
CA VAL A 109 -14.94 -1.50 -8.32
C VAL A 109 -14.51 -0.98 -6.94
N LYS A 110 -15.04 -1.57 -5.86
CA LYS A 110 -14.68 -1.17 -4.49
C LYS A 110 -13.19 -1.39 -4.21
N LEU A 111 -12.62 -2.51 -4.66
CA LEU A 111 -11.20 -2.83 -4.46
C LEU A 111 -10.27 -1.99 -5.34
N ASN A 112 -10.56 -1.88 -6.63
CA ASN A 112 -9.61 -1.37 -7.63
C ASN A 112 -9.75 0.14 -7.86
N LEU A 113 -10.89 0.73 -7.50
CA LEU A 113 -11.16 2.16 -7.70
C LEU A 113 -11.37 2.90 -6.37
N LEU A 114 -12.37 2.49 -5.59
CA LEU A 114 -12.75 3.25 -4.39
C LEU A 114 -11.72 3.14 -3.27
N ALA A 115 -11.17 1.95 -3.02
CA ALA A 115 -10.17 1.74 -1.98
C ALA A 115 -8.92 2.64 -2.16
N PRO A 116 -8.29 2.75 -3.35
CA PRO A 116 -7.22 3.72 -3.58
C PRO A 116 -7.57 5.16 -3.21
N PHE A 117 -8.81 5.62 -3.46
CA PHE A 117 -9.26 6.95 -3.04
C PHE A 117 -9.33 7.07 -1.52
N TYR A 118 -9.91 6.08 -0.83
CA TYR A 118 -10.06 6.13 0.63
C TYR A 118 -8.71 6.13 1.35
N VAL A 119 -7.79 5.25 0.94
CA VAL A 119 -6.44 5.21 1.49
C VAL A 119 -5.67 6.49 1.14
N GLY A 120 -5.83 6.96 -0.10
CA GLY A 120 -5.21 8.20 -0.59
C GLY A 120 -5.66 9.44 0.17
N GLN A 121 -6.96 9.58 0.46
CA GLN A 121 -7.51 10.69 1.24
C GLN A 121 -6.91 10.73 2.66
N GLN A 122 -6.87 9.57 3.32
CA GLN A 122 -6.29 9.46 4.67
C GLN A 122 -4.80 9.77 4.67
N ALA A 123 -4.03 9.19 3.74
CA ALA A 123 -2.60 9.49 3.60
C ALA A 123 -2.35 10.97 3.27
N ASN A 124 -3.12 11.55 2.35
CA ASN A 124 -3.03 12.97 2.00
C ASN A 124 -3.30 13.88 3.21
N SER A 125 -4.26 13.53 4.08
CA SER A 125 -4.53 14.32 5.30
C SER A 125 -3.33 14.44 6.23
N ILE A 126 -2.45 13.43 6.22
CA ILE A 126 -1.16 13.45 6.93
C ILE A 126 -0.12 14.21 6.12
N MET A 127 0.01 13.90 4.82
CA MET A 127 1.00 14.52 3.92
C MET A 127 0.87 16.04 3.85
N GLN A 128 -0.35 16.60 3.87
CA GLN A 128 -0.58 18.06 3.88
C GLN A 128 0.01 18.76 5.11
N LYS A 129 0.24 18.04 6.21
CA LYS A 129 0.85 18.56 7.43
C LYS A 129 2.38 18.37 7.45
N GLN A 130 2.93 17.64 6.48
CA GLN A 130 4.36 17.39 6.36
C GLN A 130 5.04 18.50 5.59
N LYS A 131 6.24 18.91 6.01
CA LYS A 131 7.03 19.99 5.37
C LYS A 131 7.21 19.82 3.86
N PHE A 132 7.34 18.58 3.40
CA PHE A 132 7.63 18.25 1.99
C PHE A 132 6.47 17.53 1.28
N GLY A 133 5.28 17.50 1.90
CA GLY A 133 4.16 16.72 1.35
C GLY A 133 4.45 15.22 1.34
N GLY A 134 3.94 14.53 0.32
CA GLY A 134 4.18 13.11 0.05
C GLY A 134 3.73 12.73 -1.36
N ASN A 135 3.98 11.48 -1.74
CA ASN A 135 3.64 10.95 -3.06
C ASN A 135 2.61 9.82 -2.96
N ILE A 136 1.59 9.85 -3.81
CA ILE A 136 0.61 8.76 -3.93
C ILE A 136 0.76 8.17 -5.32
N ILE A 137 1.03 6.87 -5.40
CA ILE A 137 1.23 6.12 -6.64
C ILE A 137 0.17 5.02 -6.72
N ASN A 138 -0.62 5.02 -7.78
CA ASN A 138 -1.62 3.99 -8.05
C ASN A 138 -1.06 3.00 -9.09
N ILE A 139 -1.04 1.72 -8.75
CA ILE A 139 -0.64 0.67 -9.69
C ILE A 139 -1.87 0.23 -10.49
N CYS A 140 -1.84 0.47 -11.80
CA CYS A 140 -2.91 0.14 -12.74
C CYS A 140 -2.47 -0.99 -13.70
N SER A 141 -3.26 -1.23 -14.74
CA SER A 141 -2.92 -2.13 -15.87
C SER A 141 -3.01 -1.38 -17.19
N VAL A 142 -2.35 -1.90 -18.23
CA VAL A 142 -2.52 -1.48 -19.64
C VAL A 142 -3.79 -2.06 -20.26
#